data_AF-A0A099S9F1-F1
#
_entry.id   AF-A0A099S9F1-F1
#
_cell.length_a   1.000
_cell.length_b   1.000
_cell.length_c   1.000
_cell.angle_alpha   90.00
_cell.angle_beta   90.00
_cell.angle_gamma   90.00
#
_symmetry.space_group_name_H-M   'P 1'
#
loop_
_entity.id
_entity.type
_entity.pdbx_description
1 polymer ?
#
loop_
_entity_poly.entity_id
_entity_poly.type
_entity_poly.pdbx_seq_one_letter_code
_entity_poly.pdbx_strand_id
1 'polypeptide(L)'
;MLVKIKKCISLILSLLVTVSLCGCGLMSSKNKQSEEPAKEFDIKAAESIAENYIKYLMQEDYEKANKFYSKKLSKTTKSTEKQPLKIKGYSMQEVNEVGNSGIFKIKVIRSNETEPYASLDEYSIKIIQEEKEYKIEDIQSTSEKEARADKSQIRLKSKSNVESNLIIDTAGLPNYAFSKDDKARTHKILVPKDNYGSMSFSFHGYDIAVTTYNDRYSFAGLIRVDESMPTQGGKNEGGQGGQGGQGQGQGGADGSGLREKPIGKEITALDILENAKINFLTFSSDEKYILMQYTKKGGGKCIRLYASEGGDLIPYEFEQNYPIDKVDIVYSSFSEEVLNYEVIPRTNSDKTIGKYIGRWQLDLKEFKPSKM
;
A
#
# COMPACT_ATOMS: atom_id res chain seq x y z
N MET A 1 -21.62 45.18 -77.49
CA MET A 1 -20.24 44.93 -77.02
C MET A 1 -20.17 44.21 -75.67
N LEU A 2 -21.08 44.47 -74.72
CA LEU A 2 -21.14 43.81 -73.40
C LEU A 2 -21.48 42.31 -73.37
N VAL A 3 -22.15 41.75 -74.40
CA VAL A 3 -22.55 40.33 -74.44
C VAL A 3 -21.40 39.40 -74.87
N LYS A 4 -20.43 39.89 -75.66
CA LYS A 4 -19.27 39.09 -76.08
C LYS A 4 -18.21 38.93 -74.98
N ILE A 5 -18.10 39.91 -74.07
CA ILE A 5 -17.15 39.87 -72.94
C ILE A 5 -17.59 38.86 -71.87
N LYS A 6 -18.90 38.72 -71.61
CA LYS A 6 -19.43 37.73 -70.65
C LYS A 6 -19.24 36.27 -71.08
N LYS A 7 -19.26 35.98 -72.40
CA LYS A 7 -19.03 34.63 -72.93
C LYS A 7 -17.55 34.21 -72.88
N CYS A 8 -16.62 35.15 -73.08
CA CYS A 8 -15.18 34.87 -72.95
C CYS A 8 -14.75 34.63 -71.50
N ILE A 9 -15.33 35.36 -70.53
CA ILE A 9 -14.99 35.19 -69.10
C ILE A 9 -15.53 33.86 -68.55
N SER A 10 -16.71 33.43 -69.00
CA SER A 10 -17.29 32.12 -68.61
C SER A 10 -16.51 30.92 -69.14
N LEU A 11 -15.88 31.06 -70.32
CA LEU A 11 -15.01 30.01 -70.90
C LEU A 11 -13.66 29.93 -70.19
N ILE A 12 -13.11 31.05 -69.72
CA ILE A 12 -11.84 31.08 -68.97
C ILE A 12 -12.02 30.51 -67.56
N LEU A 13 -13.14 30.79 -66.88
CA LEU A 13 -13.43 30.19 -65.56
C LEU A 13 -13.69 28.67 -65.64
N SER A 14 -14.32 28.19 -66.73
CA SER A 14 -14.55 26.76 -66.96
C SER A 14 -13.26 25.98 -67.23
N LEU A 15 -12.23 26.61 -67.78
CA LEU A 15 -10.94 25.98 -68.10
C LEU A 15 -10.01 25.91 -66.87
N LEU A 16 -10.20 26.81 -65.89
CA LEU A 16 -9.42 26.86 -64.64
C LEU A 16 -9.84 25.80 -63.62
N VAL A 17 -11.06 25.26 -63.70
CA VAL A 17 -11.54 24.19 -62.80
C VAL A 17 -11.10 22.80 -63.24
N THR A 18 -10.70 22.61 -64.51
CA THR A 18 -10.23 21.32 -65.04
C THR A 18 -8.74 21.07 -64.87
N VAL A 19 -7.95 22.08 -64.48
CA VAL A 19 -6.49 21.96 -64.30
C VAL A 19 -6.09 21.57 -62.86
N SER A 20 -7.03 21.57 -61.91
CA SER A 20 -6.78 21.16 -60.51
C SER A 20 -6.95 19.65 -60.24
N LEU A 21 -7.18 18.82 -61.26
CA LEU A 21 -7.45 17.38 -61.09
C LEU A 21 -6.54 16.43 -61.88
N CYS A 22 -5.46 16.91 -62.52
CA CYS A 22 -4.46 16.03 -63.15
C CYS A 22 -3.05 16.64 -63.11
N GLY A 23 -2.21 16.15 -62.19
CA GLY A 23 -0.75 16.32 -62.19
C GLY A 23 -0.18 16.14 -60.78
N CYS A 24 0.68 15.19 -60.44
CA CYS A 24 1.37 14.16 -61.19
C CYS A 24 1.65 13.00 -60.21
N GLY A 25 1.24 11.78 -60.58
CA GLY A 25 2.00 10.61 -60.22
C GLY A 25 3.14 10.44 -61.22
N LEU A 26 4.39 10.63 -60.79
CA LEU A 26 5.58 9.85 -61.17
C LEU A 26 6.87 10.50 -60.63
N MET A 27 7.66 9.66 -59.96
CA MET A 27 9.04 9.83 -59.49
C MET A 27 9.28 10.65 -58.22
N SER A 28 9.13 9.98 -57.08
CA SER A 28 10.27 9.88 -56.15
C SER A 28 10.33 8.49 -55.54
N SER A 29 11.38 7.76 -55.91
CA SER A 29 11.80 6.53 -55.23
C SER A 29 12.50 6.92 -53.92
N LYS A 30 11.88 6.63 -52.77
CA LYS A 30 12.56 6.14 -51.55
C LYS A 30 11.52 5.88 -50.47
N ASN A 31 11.55 4.65 -49.96
CA ASN A 31 10.88 4.15 -48.77
C ASN A 31 9.38 4.47 -48.62
N LYS A 32 8.55 3.57 -49.16
CA LYS A 32 7.38 3.12 -48.40
C LYS A 32 7.91 2.44 -47.13
N GLN A 33 8.26 3.25 -46.13
CA GLN A 33 8.11 2.80 -44.77
C GLN A 33 6.60 2.57 -44.66
N SER A 34 6.21 1.31 -44.54
CA SER A 34 4.92 1.01 -43.94
C SER A 34 4.88 1.81 -42.64
N GLU A 35 4.13 2.92 -42.63
CA GLU A 35 3.57 3.40 -41.38
C GLU A 35 2.68 2.24 -40.93
N GLU A 36 3.26 1.34 -40.13
CA GLU A 36 2.46 0.54 -39.22
C GLU A 36 1.52 1.55 -38.55
N PRO A 37 0.19 1.33 -38.59
CA PRO A 37 -0.74 2.23 -37.93
C PRO A 37 -0.20 2.45 -36.52
N ALA A 38 -0.03 3.71 -36.11
CA ALA A 38 0.48 4.05 -34.80
C ALA A 38 -0.28 3.21 -33.78
N LYS A 39 0.42 2.26 -33.14
CA LYS A 39 -0.22 1.36 -32.18
C LYS A 39 -0.83 2.25 -31.11
N GLU A 40 -2.13 2.11 -30.95
CA GLU A 40 -2.87 2.72 -29.86
C GLU A 40 -2.20 2.35 -28.53
N PHE A 41 -2.16 3.30 -27.60
CA PHE A 41 -1.48 3.13 -26.33
C PHE A 41 -2.18 2.05 -25.50
N ASP A 42 -1.54 0.89 -25.32
CA ASP A 42 -2.04 -0.17 -24.45
C ASP A 42 -1.84 0.18 -22.96
N ILE A 43 -2.91 0.68 -22.33
CA ILE A 43 -2.93 1.02 -20.91
C ILE A 43 -2.71 -0.20 -19.99
N LYS A 44 -3.08 -1.42 -20.43
CA LYS A 44 -2.88 -2.66 -19.64
C LYS A 44 -1.44 -3.11 -19.64
N ALA A 45 -0.75 -2.97 -20.77
CA ALA A 45 0.70 -3.16 -20.82
C ALA A 45 1.41 -2.16 -19.89
N ALA A 46 1.00 -0.90 -19.90
CA ALA A 46 1.54 0.12 -19.00
C ALA A 46 1.25 -0.17 -17.51
N GLU A 47 0.05 -0.63 -17.18
CA GLU A 47 -0.34 -1.04 -15.81
C GLU A 47 0.59 -2.14 -15.27
N SER A 48 0.90 -3.14 -16.10
CA SER A 48 1.83 -4.21 -15.74
C SER A 48 3.24 -3.69 -15.42
N ILE A 49 3.71 -2.65 -16.12
CA ILE A 49 4.99 -2.01 -15.81
C ILE A 49 4.95 -1.33 -14.44
N ALA A 50 3.87 -0.58 -14.14
CA ALA A 50 3.70 0.07 -12.84
C ALA A 50 3.66 -0.94 -11.68
N GLU A 51 2.90 -2.02 -11.83
CA GLU A 51 2.83 -3.09 -10.83
C GLU A 51 4.18 -3.77 -10.59
N ASN A 52 4.84 -4.18 -11.67
CA ASN A 52 6.13 -4.87 -11.56
C ASN A 52 7.21 -3.98 -10.97
N TYR A 53 7.18 -2.67 -11.28
CA TYR A 53 8.04 -1.69 -10.67
C TYR A 53 7.89 -1.69 -9.14
N ILE A 54 6.66 -1.54 -8.63
CA ILE A 54 6.41 -1.56 -7.18
C ILE A 54 6.75 -2.91 -6.55
N LYS A 55 6.44 -4.04 -7.21
CA LYS A 55 6.82 -5.39 -6.75
C LYS A 55 8.34 -5.53 -6.58
N TYR A 56 9.14 -4.99 -7.50
CA TYR A 56 10.60 -4.98 -7.35
C TYR A 56 11.06 -4.04 -6.23
N LEU A 57 10.42 -2.88 -6.04
CA LEU A 57 10.73 -2.01 -4.90
C LEU A 57 10.43 -2.68 -3.55
N MET A 58 9.34 -3.43 -3.45
CA MET A 58 9.01 -4.23 -2.26
C MET A 58 10.06 -5.28 -1.94
N GLN A 59 10.67 -5.87 -2.97
CA GLN A 59 11.74 -6.85 -2.86
C GLN A 59 13.13 -6.21 -2.67
N GLU A 60 13.21 -4.87 -2.66
CA GLU A 60 14.45 -4.10 -2.69
C GLU A 60 15.35 -4.43 -3.90
N ASP A 61 14.77 -4.93 -4.99
CA ASP A 61 15.45 -5.23 -6.26
C ASP A 61 15.47 -3.97 -7.15
N TYR A 62 16.22 -2.96 -6.71
CA TYR A 62 16.32 -1.69 -7.41
C TYR A 62 16.93 -1.84 -8.80
N GLU A 63 17.79 -2.83 -9.03
CA GLU A 63 18.35 -3.11 -10.34
C GLU A 63 17.26 -3.49 -11.34
N LYS A 64 16.34 -4.40 -10.98
CA LYS A 64 15.21 -4.74 -11.85
C LYS A 64 14.20 -3.60 -11.95
N ALA A 65 13.92 -2.90 -10.86
CA ALA A 65 13.02 -1.74 -10.87
C ALA A 65 13.51 -0.66 -11.86
N ASN A 66 14.81 -0.35 -11.84
CA ASN A 66 15.41 0.68 -12.69
C ASN A 66 15.39 0.33 -14.19
N LYS A 67 15.20 -0.93 -14.58
CA LYS A 67 15.06 -1.34 -16.00
C LYS A 67 13.79 -0.79 -16.66
N PHE A 68 12.80 -0.40 -15.85
CA PHE A 68 11.58 0.24 -16.33
C PHE A 68 11.75 1.73 -16.61
N TYR A 69 12.85 2.36 -16.20
CA TYR A 69 13.04 3.79 -16.41
C TYR A 69 13.28 4.13 -17.88
N SER A 70 12.69 5.25 -18.30
CA SER A 70 13.01 5.91 -19.55
C SER A 70 14.46 6.43 -19.53
N LYS A 71 15.02 6.67 -20.71
CA LYS A 71 16.36 7.27 -20.84
C LYS A 71 16.49 8.61 -20.11
N LYS A 72 15.39 9.35 -19.97
CA LYS A 72 15.31 10.63 -19.24
C LYS A 72 15.46 10.40 -17.73
N LEU A 73 14.66 9.50 -17.15
CA LEU A 73 14.64 9.25 -15.71
C LEU A 73 15.95 8.61 -15.21
N SER A 74 16.51 7.65 -15.94
CA SER A 74 17.76 6.95 -15.56
C SER A 74 18.96 7.88 -15.33
N LYS A 75 18.97 9.08 -15.90
CA LYS A 75 20.06 10.06 -15.73
C LYS A 75 20.00 10.80 -14.39
N THR A 76 18.89 10.70 -13.67
CA THR A 76 18.61 11.49 -12.45
C THR A 76 18.62 10.66 -11.17
N THR A 77 18.74 9.34 -11.29
CA THR A 77 18.61 8.41 -10.18
C THR A 77 19.90 8.31 -9.37
N LYS A 78 19.79 8.33 -8.03
CA LYS A 78 20.90 8.10 -7.11
C LYS A 78 20.85 6.67 -6.56
N SER A 79 22.02 6.10 -6.28
CA SER A 79 22.09 4.89 -5.47
C SER A 79 21.55 5.20 -4.07
N THR A 80 20.69 4.32 -3.56
CA THR A 80 20.09 4.48 -2.24
C THR A 80 20.63 3.40 -1.32
N GLU A 81 21.10 3.80 -0.14
CA GLU A 81 21.51 2.86 0.90
C GLU A 81 20.28 2.12 1.45
N LYS A 82 20.46 0.89 1.92
CA LYS A 82 19.38 0.13 2.55
C LYS A 82 18.91 0.86 3.81
N GLN A 83 17.63 1.19 3.84
CA GLN A 83 16.97 1.83 4.99
C GLN A 83 16.04 0.84 5.70
N PRO A 84 15.80 0.97 7.01
CA PRO A 84 14.91 0.06 7.75
C PRO A 84 13.42 0.24 7.40
N LEU A 85 13.05 1.35 6.75
CA LEU A 85 11.68 1.61 6.30
C LEU A 85 11.40 0.91 4.95
N LYS A 86 10.66 -0.20 5.00
CA LYS A 86 10.38 -1.04 3.82
C LYS A 86 8.95 -0.90 3.34
N ILE A 87 8.73 -1.08 2.03
CA ILE A 87 7.38 -1.24 1.49
C ILE A 87 6.86 -2.61 1.90
N LYS A 88 5.68 -2.65 2.55
CA LYS A 88 5.02 -3.90 2.97
C LYS A 88 3.73 -4.18 2.21
N GLY A 89 3.14 -3.18 1.56
CA GLY A 89 1.95 -3.36 0.72
C GLY A 89 1.77 -2.19 -0.25
N TYR A 90 0.97 -2.43 -1.29
CA TYR A 90 0.55 -1.40 -2.25
C TYR A 90 -0.86 -1.69 -2.78
N SER A 91 -1.54 -0.66 -3.25
CA SER A 91 -2.83 -0.77 -3.95
C SER A 91 -2.93 0.28 -5.06
N MET A 92 -3.30 -0.16 -6.27
CA MET A 92 -3.56 0.72 -7.41
C MET A 92 -4.91 1.41 -7.21
N GLN A 93 -4.94 2.74 -7.22
CA GLN A 93 -6.15 3.52 -6.94
C GLN A 93 -6.76 4.13 -8.20
N GLU A 94 -5.93 4.73 -9.04
CA GLU A 94 -6.38 5.41 -10.26
C GLU A 94 -5.48 5.03 -11.43
N VAL A 95 -6.11 4.76 -12.58
CA VAL A 95 -5.45 4.50 -13.86
C VAL A 95 -6.05 5.46 -14.88
N ASN A 96 -5.25 6.40 -15.37
CA ASN A 96 -5.70 7.42 -16.32
C ASN A 96 -4.85 7.35 -17.60
N GLU A 97 -5.50 7.23 -18.75
CA GLU A 97 -4.86 7.37 -20.05
C GLU A 97 -4.92 8.84 -20.50
N VAL A 98 -3.77 9.41 -20.87
CA VAL A 98 -3.62 10.80 -21.30
C VAL A 98 -2.77 10.83 -22.57
N GLY A 99 -3.43 10.88 -23.73
CA GLY A 99 -2.77 10.78 -25.03
C GLY A 99 -2.01 9.47 -25.13
N ASN A 100 -0.70 9.52 -25.40
CA ASN A 100 0.16 8.33 -25.50
C ASN A 100 0.88 8.01 -24.17
N SER A 101 0.20 8.22 -23.04
CA SER A 101 0.75 7.98 -21.72
C SER A 101 -0.29 7.48 -20.74
N GLY A 102 0.15 6.70 -19.75
CA GLY A 102 -0.65 6.25 -18.62
C GLY A 102 -0.13 6.90 -17.34
N ILE A 103 -1.04 7.39 -16.49
CA ILE A 103 -0.75 7.92 -15.16
C ILE A 103 -1.42 7.01 -14.13
N PHE A 104 -0.60 6.44 -13.25
CA PHE A 104 -0.99 5.45 -12.25
C PHE A 104 -0.79 6.03 -10.86
N LYS A 105 -1.87 6.14 -10.08
CA LYS A 105 -1.78 6.49 -8.66
C LYS A 105 -1.81 5.24 -7.81
N ILE A 106 -0.78 5.06 -6.98
CA ILE A 106 -0.57 3.88 -6.15
C ILE A 106 -0.42 4.32 -4.70
N LYS A 107 -1.23 3.76 -3.81
CA LYS A 107 -1.01 3.87 -2.36
C LYS A 107 0.03 2.85 -1.94
N VAL A 108 1.00 3.27 -1.15
CA VAL A 108 2.14 2.45 -0.73
C VAL A 108 2.23 2.49 0.79
N ILE A 109 2.13 1.33 1.43
CA ILE A 109 2.29 1.20 2.88
C ILE A 109 3.74 0.85 3.17
N ARG A 110 4.38 1.65 4.04
CA ARG A 110 5.70 1.38 4.57
C ARG A 110 5.66 1.11 6.05
N SER A 111 6.50 0.18 6.49
CA SER A 111 6.69 -0.15 7.89
C SER A 111 8.18 -0.22 8.19
N ASN A 112 8.59 0.33 9.33
CA ASN A 112 9.96 0.29 9.78
C ASN A 112 10.22 -1.01 10.54
N GLU A 113 11.31 -1.69 10.21
CA GLU A 113 11.63 -3.01 10.79
C GLU A 113 12.30 -2.92 12.17
N THR A 114 12.77 -1.73 12.57
CA THR A 114 13.54 -1.50 13.80
C THR A 114 12.85 -0.63 14.82
N GLU A 115 11.86 0.15 14.41
CA GLU A 115 11.14 1.09 15.26
C GLU A 115 9.64 1.07 14.95
N PRO A 116 8.77 1.37 15.92
CA PRO A 116 7.33 1.48 15.71
C PRO A 116 7.02 2.74 14.89
N TYR A 117 7.21 2.64 13.58
CA TYR A 117 6.92 3.67 12.59
C TYR A 117 6.26 3.05 11.35
N ALA A 118 5.26 3.73 10.81
CA ALA A 118 4.64 3.41 9.53
C ALA A 118 4.33 4.69 8.74
N SER A 119 4.32 4.59 7.41
CA SER A 119 3.84 5.66 6.54
C SER A 119 2.90 5.12 5.48
N LEU A 120 1.97 5.98 5.06
CA LEU A 120 1.15 5.80 3.86
C LEU A 120 1.62 6.85 2.85
N ASP A 121 2.15 6.39 1.73
CA ASP A 121 2.60 7.25 0.65
C ASP A 121 1.67 7.11 -0.57
N GLU A 122 1.64 8.14 -1.41
CA GLU A 122 1.01 8.10 -2.74
C GLU A 122 2.07 8.32 -3.82
N TYR A 123 2.12 7.40 -4.77
CA TYR A 123 3.01 7.46 -5.92
C TYR A 123 2.18 7.74 -7.16
N SER A 124 2.55 8.77 -7.92
CA SER A 124 2.04 9.05 -9.25
C SER A 124 3.13 8.68 -10.26
N ILE A 125 2.92 7.57 -10.97
CA ILE A 125 3.87 7.03 -11.95
C ILE A 125 3.34 7.32 -13.34
N LYS A 126 4.13 8.06 -14.13
CA LYS A 126 3.82 8.33 -15.54
C LYS A 126 4.59 7.36 -16.44
N ILE A 127 3.86 6.63 -17.28
CA ILE A 127 4.42 5.66 -18.22
C ILE A 127 4.12 6.11 -19.65
N ILE A 128 5.13 6.07 -20.49
CA ILE A 128 5.07 6.41 -21.91
C ILE A 128 5.54 5.23 -22.76
N GLN A 129 5.18 5.23 -24.03
CA GLN A 129 5.84 4.38 -25.01
C GLN A 129 7.12 5.09 -25.50
N GLU A 130 8.28 4.52 -25.17
CA GLU A 130 9.58 4.97 -25.67
C GLU A 130 10.08 3.90 -26.66
N GLU A 131 10.22 4.27 -27.93
CA GLU A 131 10.50 3.35 -29.04
C GLU A 131 9.43 2.26 -29.19
N LYS A 132 9.69 1.03 -28.73
CA LYS A 132 8.76 -0.11 -28.77
C LYS A 132 8.45 -0.67 -27.39
N GLU A 133 8.90 -0.01 -26.33
CA GLU A 133 8.74 -0.46 -24.95
C GLU A 133 8.00 0.58 -24.11
N TYR A 134 7.29 0.11 -23.08
CA TYR A 134 6.71 0.97 -22.06
C TYR A 134 7.77 1.30 -21.01
N LYS A 135 7.93 2.59 -20.72
CA LYS A 135 8.93 3.10 -19.79
C LYS A 135 8.34 4.15 -18.85
N ILE A 136 8.86 4.18 -17.62
CA ILE A 136 8.52 5.19 -16.63
C ILE A 136 9.25 6.49 -16.98
N GLU A 137 8.47 7.52 -17.32
CA GLU A 137 8.98 8.85 -17.63
C GLU A 137 9.23 9.66 -16.35
N ASP A 138 8.28 9.62 -15.42
CA ASP A 138 8.26 10.43 -14.21
C ASP A 138 7.68 9.67 -13.03
N ILE A 139 8.20 9.96 -11.84
CA ILE A 139 7.73 9.41 -10.57
C ILE A 139 7.63 10.55 -9.58
N GLN A 140 6.42 10.79 -9.08
CA GLN A 140 6.17 11.72 -8.00
C GLN A 140 5.69 10.93 -6.79
N SER A 141 6.35 11.10 -5.66
CA SER A 141 6.02 10.40 -4.42
C SER A 141 5.78 11.41 -3.32
N THR A 142 4.67 11.26 -2.60
CA THR A 142 4.38 12.09 -1.43
C THR A 142 3.94 11.24 -0.26
N SER A 143 4.45 11.54 0.94
CA SER A 143 3.93 10.92 2.16
C SER A 143 2.62 11.59 2.56
N GLU A 144 1.55 10.83 2.63
CA GLU A 144 0.21 11.31 2.97
C GLU A 144 0.00 11.29 4.49
N LYS A 145 0.45 10.22 5.16
CA LYS A 145 0.35 10.06 6.62
C LYS A 145 1.56 9.32 7.18
N GLU A 146 1.92 9.67 8.40
CA GLU A 146 2.97 9.03 9.18
C GLU A 146 2.44 8.71 10.59
N ALA A 147 2.62 7.48 11.07
CA ALA A 147 2.34 7.09 12.43
C ALA A 147 3.64 6.67 13.11
N ARG A 148 3.89 7.17 14.31
CA ARG A 148 5.07 6.82 15.11
C ARG A 148 4.70 6.62 16.58
N ALA A 149 5.37 5.70 17.26
CA ALA A 149 5.31 5.71 18.71
C ALA A 149 6.16 6.85 19.28
N ASP A 150 5.64 7.52 20.29
CA ASP A 150 6.31 8.50 21.11
C ASP A 150 6.04 8.15 22.57
N LYS A 151 7.03 7.49 23.20
CA LYS A 151 6.87 6.88 24.54
C LYS A 151 5.68 5.91 24.57
N SER A 152 4.68 6.18 25.41
CA SER A 152 3.47 5.36 25.55
C SER A 152 2.35 5.73 24.57
N GLN A 153 2.59 6.63 23.63
CA GLN A 153 1.59 7.12 22.68
C GLN A 153 1.90 6.67 21.25
N ILE A 154 0.87 6.48 20.44
CA ILE A 154 0.99 6.47 18.98
C ILE A 154 0.48 7.81 18.47
N ARG A 155 1.28 8.51 17.66
CA ARG A 155 0.95 9.82 17.11
C ARG A 155 0.86 9.78 15.59
N LEU A 156 -0.14 10.45 15.03
CA LEU A 156 -0.40 10.59 13.60
C LEU A 156 0.02 11.97 13.12
N LYS A 157 0.82 12.05 12.07
CA LYS A 157 1.04 13.27 11.29
C LYS A 157 0.45 13.09 9.90
N SER A 158 -0.31 14.07 9.43
CA SER A 158 -0.86 14.12 8.07
C SER A 158 -0.09 15.12 7.24
N LYS A 159 0.03 14.91 5.93
CA LYS A 159 0.72 15.81 4.99
C LYS A 159 0.30 17.26 5.09
N SER A 160 -0.99 17.51 5.30
CA SER A 160 -1.57 18.86 5.40
C SER A 160 -1.23 19.58 6.70
N ASN A 161 -0.65 18.89 7.69
CA ASN A 161 -0.50 19.39 9.05
C ASN A 161 0.95 19.32 9.52
N VAL A 162 1.37 20.37 10.22
CA VAL A 162 2.68 20.40 10.89
C VAL A 162 2.63 19.61 12.21
N GLU A 163 1.52 19.72 12.94
CA GLU A 163 1.32 19.05 14.23
C GLU A 163 0.90 17.59 14.08
N SER A 164 1.31 16.77 15.06
CA SER A 164 0.87 15.38 15.18
C SER A 164 -0.27 15.24 16.18
N ASN A 165 -1.26 14.40 15.90
CA ASN A 165 -2.39 14.10 16.77
C ASN A 165 -2.19 12.77 17.52
N LEU A 166 -2.61 12.68 18.76
CA LEU A 166 -2.65 11.44 19.53
C LEU A 166 -3.68 10.46 18.96
N ILE A 167 -3.25 9.27 18.50
CA ILE A 167 -4.16 8.19 18.08
C ILE A 167 -4.66 7.41 19.28
N ILE A 168 -3.72 6.94 20.11
CA ILE A 168 -3.97 6.09 21.27
C ILE A 168 -2.79 6.19 22.23
N ASP A 169 -3.03 5.92 23.50
CA ASP A 169 -1.98 5.63 24.48
C ASP A 169 -2.08 4.17 24.97
N THR A 170 -1.07 3.69 25.71
CA THR A 170 -1.10 2.32 26.23
C THR A 170 -2.27 2.04 27.18
N ALA A 171 -2.87 3.06 27.80
CA ALA A 171 -4.05 2.91 28.63
C ALA A 171 -5.32 2.66 27.79
N GLY A 172 -5.38 3.19 26.56
CA GLY A 172 -6.44 2.94 25.60
C GLY A 172 -6.42 1.53 24.99
N LEU A 173 -5.30 0.80 25.07
CA LEU A 173 -5.25 -0.61 24.65
C LEU A 173 -6.09 -1.49 25.59
N PRO A 174 -6.73 -2.58 25.11
CA PRO A 174 -7.39 -3.55 25.97
C PRO A 174 -6.46 -4.05 27.08
N ASN A 175 -6.98 -4.28 28.28
CA ASN A 175 -6.18 -4.87 29.36
C ASN A 175 -5.97 -6.36 29.14
N TYR A 176 -6.96 -7.05 28.58
CA TYR A 176 -6.90 -8.48 28.30
C TYR A 176 -7.44 -8.77 26.91
N ALA A 177 -6.90 -9.82 26.27
CA ALA A 177 -7.36 -10.35 25.00
C ALA A 177 -7.43 -11.87 25.05
N PHE A 178 -8.22 -12.47 24.15
CA PHE A 178 -8.20 -13.91 23.91
C PHE A 178 -7.26 -14.19 22.75
N SER A 179 -6.44 -15.24 22.88
CA SER A 179 -5.73 -15.78 21.72
C SER A 179 -6.75 -16.42 20.77
N LYS A 180 -6.57 -16.25 19.46
CA LYS A 180 -7.39 -16.93 18.46
C LYS A 180 -7.15 -18.45 18.43
N ASP A 181 -6.09 -18.92 19.09
CA ASP A 181 -5.84 -20.35 19.31
C ASP A 181 -6.77 -20.95 20.39
N ASP A 182 -7.26 -20.14 21.34
CA ASP A 182 -8.29 -20.56 22.30
C ASP A 182 -9.68 -20.47 21.66
N LYS A 183 -10.04 -21.50 20.90
CA LYS A 183 -11.34 -21.62 20.23
C LYS A 183 -12.53 -21.55 21.21
N ALA A 184 -12.33 -21.92 22.48
CA ALA A 184 -13.36 -21.87 23.52
C ALA A 184 -13.48 -20.48 24.18
N ARG A 185 -12.51 -19.57 23.97
CA ARG A 185 -12.44 -18.23 24.54
C ARG A 185 -12.62 -18.23 26.07
N THR A 186 -11.89 -19.12 26.71
CA THR A 186 -11.96 -19.35 28.16
C THR A 186 -10.86 -18.64 28.92
N HIS A 187 -9.70 -18.43 28.30
CA HIS A 187 -8.52 -17.86 28.96
C HIS A 187 -8.18 -16.49 28.41
N LYS A 188 -8.40 -15.47 29.25
CA LYS A 188 -7.95 -14.10 28.97
C LYS A 188 -6.47 -13.96 29.31
N ILE A 189 -5.71 -13.38 28.38
CA ILE A 189 -4.27 -13.10 28.52
C ILE A 189 -4.11 -11.59 28.68
N LEU A 190 -3.25 -11.16 29.63
CA LEU A 190 -2.91 -9.76 29.81
C LEU A 190 -2.21 -9.24 28.55
N VAL A 191 -2.71 -8.13 27.98
CA VAL A 191 -2.08 -7.51 26.81
C VAL A 191 -0.71 -6.94 27.24
N PRO A 192 0.39 -7.30 26.55
CA PRO A 192 1.70 -6.74 26.83
C PRO A 192 1.72 -5.27 26.41
N LYS A 193 2.00 -4.35 27.33
CA LYS A 193 1.97 -2.89 27.08
C LYS A 193 3.36 -2.25 27.24
N ASP A 194 4.39 -3.08 27.35
CA ASP A 194 5.77 -2.69 27.63
C ASP A 194 6.39 -1.94 26.45
N ASN A 195 6.18 -2.43 25.23
CA ASN A 195 6.75 -1.86 24.01
C ASN A 195 5.73 -1.87 22.88
N TYR A 196 5.72 -0.82 22.05
CA TYR A 196 5.11 -0.86 20.72
C TYR A 196 6.01 -1.58 19.74
N GLY A 197 5.41 -2.37 18.85
CA GLY A 197 6.08 -3.07 17.75
C GLY A 197 5.74 -2.48 16.39
N SER A 198 5.73 -3.33 15.36
CA SER A 198 5.37 -2.94 14.00
C SER A 198 3.99 -2.31 13.91
N MET A 199 3.85 -1.36 12.99
CA MET A 199 2.58 -0.73 12.64
C MET A 199 2.37 -0.76 11.12
N SER A 200 1.12 -0.62 10.70
CA SER A 200 0.74 -0.58 9.28
C SER A 200 -0.53 0.23 9.09
N PHE A 201 -0.56 1.06 8.05
CA PHE A 201 -1.78 1.75 7.63
C PHE A 201 -2.60 0.88 6.69
N SER A 202 -3.91 1.09 6.68
CA SER A 202 -4.74 0.77 5.53
C SER A 202 -4.42 1.72 4.35
N PHE A 203 -4.79 1.34 3.13
CA PHE A 203 -4.66 2.18 1.93
C PHE A 203 -5.55 3.42 1.96
N HIS A 204 -6.72 3.36 2.60
CA HIS A 204 -7.56 4.55 2.86
C HIS A 204 -6.95 5.46 3.94
N GLY A 205 -6.11 4.90 4.82
CA GLY A 205 -5.29 5.65 5.77
C GLY A 205 -6.00 6.04 7.08
N TYR A 206 -7.15 5.45 7.38
CA TYR A 206 -7.89 5.68 8.62
C TYR A 206 -7.96 4.45 9.52
N ASP A 207 -7.48 3.30 9.06
CA ASP A 207 -7.25 2.14 9.93
C ASP A 207 -5.75 1.94 10.12
N ILE A 208 -5.36 1.66 11.36
CA ILE A 208 -3.96 1.46 11.74
C ILE A 208 -3.86 0.17 12.52
N ALA A 209 -3.22 -0.82 11.91
CA ALA A 209 -2.83 -2.04 12.59
C ALA A 209 -1.61 -1.74 13.46
N VAL A 210 -1.69 -2.04 14.75
CA VAL A 210 -0.65 -1.78 15.75
C VAL A 210 -0.31 -3.05 16.50
N THR A 211 0.92 -3.12 17.00
CA THR A 211 1.34 -4.23 17.86
C THR A 211 2.00 -3.74 19.12
N THR A 212 1.91 -4.56 20.16
CA THR A 212 2.67 -4.41 21.39
C THR A 212 3.23 -5.73 21.84
N TYR A 213 4.32 -5.72 22.60
CA TYR A 213 4.98 -6.96 23.00
C TYR A 213 5.78 -6.85 24.30
N ASN A 214 6.05 -8.01 24.88
CA ASN A 214 7.08 -8.25 25.89
C ASN A 214 7.84 -9.54 25.55
N ASP A 215 8.62 -10.09 26.48
CA ASP A 215 9.46 -11.27 26.24
C ASP A 215 8.67 -12.56 25.97
N ARG A 216 7.38 -12.59 26.29
CA ARG A 216 6.51 -13.76 26.19
C ARG A 216 5.36 -13.58 25.21
N TYR A 217 4.69 -12.44 25.21
CA TYR A 217 3.48 -12.22 24.41
C TYR A 217 3.68 -11.10 23.40
N SER A 218 3.05 -11.26 22.23
CA SER A 218 2.84 -10.18 21.26
C SER A 218 1.35 -10.03 21.01
N PHE A 219 0.85 -8.80 21.04
CA PHE A 219 -0.54 -8.46 20.74
C PHE A 219 -0.62 -7.67 19.43
N ALA A 220 -1.68 -7.91 18.66
CA ALA A 220 -2.06 -7.11 17.50
C ALA A 220 -3.47 -6.54 17.69
N GLY A 221 -3.65 -5.27 17.34
CA GLY A 221 -4.94 -4.60 17.32
C GLY A 221 -5.09 -3.72 16.09
N LEU A 222 -6.34 -3.49 15.68
CA LEU A 222 -6.72 -2.57 14.62
C LEU A 222 -7.39 -1.35 15.23
N ILE A 223 -6.82 -0.18 15.02
CA ILE A 223 -7.38 1.09 15.49
C ILE A 223 -8.04 1.80 14.33
N ARG A 224 -9.30 2.20 14.50
CA ARG A 224 -10.03 3.05 13.55
C ARG A 224 -9.93 4.51 13.98
N VAL A 225 -9.49 5.38 13.07
CA VAL A 225 -9.33 6.82 13.28
C VAL A 225 -10.52 7.54 12.64
N ASP A 226 -11.03 8.58 13.30
CA ASP A 226 -12.04 9.46 12.70
C ASP A 226 -11.48 10.18 11.47
N GLU A 227 -12.12 10.05 10.31
CA GLU A 227 -11.63 10.69 9.08
C GLU A 227 -11.62 12.21 9.14
N SER A 228 -12.53 12.79 9.93
CA SER A 228 -12.76 14.24 10.01
C SER A 228 -11.83 14.97 10.99
N MET A 229 -11.22 14.25 11.92
CA MET A 229 -10.41 14.84 13.01
C MET A 229 -8.98 15.22 12.58
N PRO A 230 -8.25 14.40 11.78
CA PRO A 230 -6.92 14.74 11.31
C PRO A 230 -6.87 16.06 10.52
N THR A 231 -7.93 16.45 9.80
CA THR A 231 -7.93 17.67 8.97
C THR A 231 -8.19 18.96 9.76
N GLN A 232 -8.59 18.88 11.03
CA GLN A 232 -9.03 20.05 11.81
C GLN A 232 -7.92 20.75 12.62
N GLY A 233 -6.66 20.32 12.46
CA GLY A 233 -5.48 21.03 12.97
C GLY A 233 -5.63 21.58 14.38
N GLY A 234 -5.46 20.74 15.41
CA GLY A 234 -5.11 21.19 16.75
C GLY A 234 -5.99 22.29 17.36
N LYS A 235 -7.29 22.36 17.09
CA LYS A 235 -8.17 23.19 17.90
C LYS A 235 -8.56 22.42 19.16
N ASN A 236 -7.74 22.59 20.20
CA ASN A 236 -8.25 22.61 21.56
C ASN A 236 -9.30 23.72 21.63
N GLU A 237 -10.55 23.40 21.28
CA GLU A 237 -11.68 24.24 21.62
C GLU A 237 -11.83 24.18 23.14
N GLY A 238 -11.24 25.17 23.80
CA GLY A 238 -11.65 25.59 25.13
C GLY A 238 -13.12 26.00 25.07
N GLY A 239 -14.00 25.02 25.32
CA GLY A 239 -15.42 25.24 25.52
C GLY A 239 -15.66 25.96 26.84
N GLN A 240 -15.69 27.28 26.76
CA GLN A 240 -16.23 28.18 27.76
C GLN A 240 -17.76 28.04 27.75
N GLY A 241 -18.39 27.66 28.87
CA GLY A 241 -19.85 27.80 29.04
C GLY A 241 -20.51 26.70 29.86
N GLY A 242 -20.65 26.93 31.18
CA GLY A 242 -21.44 26.07 32.06
C GLY A 242 -21.37 26.50 33.53
N GLN A 243 -22.16 27.51 33.87
CA GLN A 243 -22.28 28.14 35.18
C GLN A 243 -22.97 27.20 36.20
N GLY A 244 -22.42 27.08 37.42
CA GLY A 244 -23.20 26.75 38.63
C GLY A 244 -22.68 25.60 39.50
N GLY A 245 -22.24 25.92 40.72
CA GLY A 245 -22.12 24.97 41.83
C GLY A 245 -20.90 25.15 42.72
N GLN A 246 -20.98 26.05 43.71
CA GLN A 246 -20.01 26.12 44.81
C GLN A 246 -20.04 24.80 45.62
N GLY A 247 -18.89 24.16 45.76
CA GLY A 247 -18.64 23.09 46.73
C GLY A 247 -17.17 23.09 47.12
N GLN A 248 -16.86 23.61 48.31
CA GLN A 248 -15.54 23.55 48.91
C GLN A 248 -15.19 22.10 49.25
N GLY A 249 -14.03 21.63 48.78
CA GLY A 249 -13.47 20.32 49.11
C GLY A 249 -11.96 20.30 48.84
N GLN A 250 -11.19 20.04 49.90
CA GLN A 250 -9.74 20.08 50.00
C GLN A 250 -8.96 19.27 48.94
N GLY A 251 -7.94 19.92 48.37
CA GLY A 251 -6.56 19.45 48.45
C GLY A 251 -6.24 18.06 47.90
N GLY A 252 -6.13 17.95 46.57
CA GLY A 252 -5.37 16.92 45.90
C GLY A 252 -4.82 17.51 44.60
N ALA A 253 -3.55 17.89 44.58
CA ALA A 253 -2.87 18.38 43.40
C ALA A 253 -2.64 17.24 42.41
N ASP A 254 -3.68 16.86 41.69
CA ASP A 254 -3.52 16.17 40.41
C ASP A 254 -3.57 17.25 39.33
N GLY A 255 -2.43 17.45 38.66
CA GLY A 255 -2.30 18.38 37.56
C GLY A 255 -3.23 17.99 36.42
N SER A 256 -4.46 18.51 36.46
CA SER A 256 -5.41 18.47 35.36
C SER A 256 -4.96 19.40 34.25
N GLY A 257 -3.80 19.10 33.66
CA GLY A 257 -3.51 19.53 32.29
C GLY A 257 -4.49 18.80 31.39
N LEU A 258 -5.20 19.53 30.54
CA LEU A 258 -6.05 18.97 29.49
C LEU A 258 -5.24 17.91 28.73
N ARG A 259 -5.51 16.63 29.00
CA ARG A 259 -4.92 15.54 28.21
C ARG A 259 -5.52 15.63 26.82
N GLU A 260 -4.66 15.70 25.81
CA GLU A 260 -5.04 15.65 24.41
C GLU A 260 -6.01 14.47 24.20
N LYS A 261 -7.17 14.73 23.60
CA LYS A 261 -8.16 13.68 23.34
C LYS A 261 -7.66 12.82 22.16
N PRO A 262 -7.56 11.48 22.32
CA PRO A 262 -7.17 10.63 21.21
C PRO A 262 -8.18 10.70 20.05
N ILE A 263 -7.68 10.68 18.81
CA ILE A 263 -8.50 10.64 17.59
C ILE A 263 -8.86 9.21 17.14
N GLY A 264 -8.25 8.19 17.76
CA GLY A 264 -8.67 6.80 17.61
C GLY A 264 -10.03 6.59 18.31
N LYS A 265 -10.99 6.02 17.58
CA LYS A 265 -12.37 5.82 18.05
C LYS A 265 -12.62 4.43 18.60
N GLU A 266 -12.04 3.43 17.96
CA GLU A 266 -12.29 2.02 18.24
C GLU A 266 -10.98 1.25 18.12
N ILE A 267 -10.82 0.24 18.98
CA ILE A 267 -9.77 -0.76 18.85
C ILE A 267 -10.39 -2.16 18.81
N THR A 268 -10.12 -2.87 17.72
CA THR A 268 -10.45 -4.29 17.55
C THR A 268 -9.21 -5.12 17.86
N ALA A 269 -9.32 -6.05 18.81
CA ALA A 269 -8.24 -7.01 19.08
C ALA A 269 -8.17 -8.05 17.95
N LEU A 270 -7.02 -8.16 17.29
CA LEU A 270 -6.80 -9.15 16.22
C LEU A 270 -6.36 -10.48 16.82
N ASP A 271 -5.27 -10.48 17.58
CA ASP A 271 -4.77 -11.69 18.26
C ASP A 271 -3.79 -11.35 19.39
N ILE A 272 -3.54 -12.32 20.25
CA ILE A 272 -2.42 -12.35 21.18
C ILE A 272 -1.68 -13.68 21.01
N LEU A 273 -0.42 -13.58 20.60
CA LEU A 273 0.45 -14.72 20.35
C LEU A 273 1.37 -14.94 21.54
N GLU A 274 1.49 -16.19 21.96
CA GLU A 274 2.47 -16.62 22.95
C GLU A 274 3.77 -17.06 22.26
N ASN A 275 4.90 -16.69 22.86
CA ASN A 275 6.25 -17.02 22.43
C ASN A 275 6.50 -16.72 20.94
N ALA A 276 5.96 -15.60 20.46
CA ALA A 276 6.15 -15.14 19.09
C ALA A 276 6.39 -13.63 19.05
N LYS A 277 7.15 -13.18 18.06
CA LYS A 277 7.33 -11.77 17.70
C LYS A 277 6.59 -11.49 16.41
N ILE A 278 5.65 -10.54 16.43
CA ILE A 278 5.02 -10.04 15.21
C ILE A 278 6.06 -9.19 14.46
N ASN A 279 6.30 -9.52 13.20
CA ASN A 279 7.31 -8.86 12.37
C ASN A 279 6.73 -7.65 11.64
N PHE A 280 5.56 -7.81 11.01
CA PHE A 280 4.80 -6.73 10.39
C PHE A 280 3.35 -7.16 10.12
N LEU A 281 2.51 -6.17 9.80
CA LEU A 281 1.16 -6.37 9.28
C LEU A 281 1.00 -5.66 7.94
N THR A 282 0.08 -6.12 7.11
CA THR A 282 -0.28 -5.46 5.85
C THR A 282 -1.70 -5.82 5.44
N PHE A 283 -2.35 -4.93 4.69
CA PHE A 283 -3.73 -5.09 4.25
C PHE A 283 -3.79 -5.70 2.85
N SER A 284 -4.84 -6.46 2.56
CA SER A 284 -5.18 -6.83 1.19
C SER A 284 -5.49 -5.59 0.36
N SER A 285 -5.33 -5.68 -0.96
CA SER A 285 -5.54 -4.53 -1.87
C SER A 285 -6.94 -3.92 -1.79
N ASP A 286 -7.94 -4.73 -1.41
CA ASP A 286 -9.33 -4.34 -1.16
C ASP A 286 -9.65 -4.10 0.33
N GLU A 287 -8.62 -4.15 1.19
CA GLU A 287 -8.65 -3.90 2.63
C GLU A 287 -9.57 -4.80 3.45
N LYS A 288 -10.14 -5.85 2.86
CA LYS A 288 -10.99 -6.83 3.57
C LYS A 288 -10.21 -7.73 4.52
N TYR A 289 -8.91 -7.88 4.29
CA TYR A 289 -8.06 -8.76 5.08
C TYR A 289 -6.81 -8.06 5.61
N ILE A 290 -6.35 -8.51 6.77
CA ILE A 290 -5.08 -8.14 7.39
C ILE A 290 -4.22 -9.38 7.49
N LEU A 291 -3.05 -9.37 6.86
CA LEU A 291 -2.02 -10.37 7.06
C LEU A 291 -1.09 -9.94 8.18
N MET A 292 -0.78 -10.89 9.06
CA MET A 292 0.21 -10.74 10.12
C MET A 292 1.31 -11.78 9.91
N GLN A 293 2.55 -11.32 9.69
CA GLN A 293 3.72 -12.20 9.68
C GLN A 293 4.39 -12.16 11.06
N TYR A 294 4.70 -13.32 11.61
CA TYR A 294 5.34 -13.47 12.91
C TYR A 294 6.43 -14.54 12.89
N THR A 295 7.33 -14.46 13.87
CA THR A 295 8.39 -15.44 14.11
C THR A 295 8.15 -16.11 15.45
N LYS A 296 8.07 -17.44 15.49
CA LYS A 296 8.01 -18.18 16.75
C LYS A 296 9.37 -18.23 17.42
N LYS A 297 9.42 -18.10 18.75
CA LYS A 297 10.64 -18.26 19.56
C LYS A 297 11.17 -19.69 19.40
N GLY A 298 12.39 -19.84 18.88
CA GLY A 298 12.97 -21.15 18.52
C GLY A 298 12.42 -21.79 17.24
N GLY A 299 11.39 -21.20 16.63
CA GLY A 299 10.73 -21.68 15.41
C GLY A 299 11.04 -20.84 14.18
N GLY A 300 10.28 -21.10 13.12
CA GLY A 300 10.32 -20.36 11.87
C GLY A 300 9.37 -19.15 11.81
N LYS A 301 9.35 -18.53 10.63
CA LYS A 301 8.36 -17.50 10.26
C LYS A 301 7.06 -18.16 9.81
N CYS A 302 5.95 -17.55 10.17
CA CYS A 302 4.62 -17.95 9.75
C CYS A 302 3.73 -16.73 9.53
N ILE A 303 2.56 -16.96 8.95
CA ILE A 303 1.55 -15.94 8.68
C ILE A 303 0.19 -16.37 9.22
N ARG A 304 -0.61 -15.39 9.64
CA ARG A 304 -2.04 -15.51 9.90
C ARG A 304 -2.77 -14.44 9.11
N LEU A 305 -4.00 -14.74 8.71
CA LEU A 305 -4.86 -13.83 7.96
C LEU A 305 -6.12 -13.57 8.78
N TYR A 306 -6.54 -12.32 8.87
CA TYR A 306 -7.71 -11.89 9.62
C TYR A 306 -8.65 -11.11 8.70
N ALA A 307 -9.95 -11.18 8.95
CA ALA A 307 -10.89 -10.21 8.41
C ALA A 307 -10.64 -8.85 9.06
N SER A 308 -10.52 -7.79 8.26
CA SER A 308 -10.38 -6.42 8.77
C SER A 308 -11.63 -5.96 9.51
N GLU A 309 -12.80 -6.48 9.10
CA GLU A 309 -14.04 -6.33 9.84
C GLU A 309 -14.08 -7.32 11.00
N GLY A 310 -14.17 -6.81 12.23
CA GLY A 310 -14.32 -7.63 13.44
C GLY A 310 -13.04 -8.34 13.91
N GLY A 311 -12.00 -8.45 13.09
CA GLY A 311 -10.71 -9.04 13.48
C GLY A 311 -10.77 -10.56 13.64
N ASP A 312 -11.66 -11.24 12.92
CA ASP A 312 -11.78 -12.70 12.98
C ASP A 312 -10.69 -13.40 12.18
N LEU A 313 -10.15 -14.49 12.73
CA LEU A 313 -9.13 -15.30 12.08
C LEU A 313 -9.76 -16.06 10.90
N ILE A 314 -9.16 -15.94 9.72
CA ILE A 314 -9.57 -16.71 8.54
C ILE A 314 -9.25 -18.20 8.78
N PRO A 315 -10.18 -19.13 8.47
CA PRO A 315 -10.07 -20.54 8.83
C PRO A 315 -9.11 -21.34 7.93
N TYR A 316 -7.92 -20.79 7.65
CA TYR A 316 -6.83 -21.49 6.99
C TYR A 316 -5.60 -21.49 7.91
N GLU A 317 -5.35 -22.63 8.56
CA GLU A 317 -4.28 -22.78 9.54
C GLU A 317 -2.96 -23.16 8.83
N PHE A 318 -2.15 -22.16 8.46
CA PHE A 318 -0.85 -22.36 7.82
C PHE A 318 0.07 -23.31 8.60
N GLU A 319 0.00 -23.27 9.93
CA GLU A 319 0.81 -24.12 10.81
C GLU A 319 0.47 -25.61 10.74
N GLN A 320 -0.76 -25.95 10.35
CA GLN A 320 -1.18 -27.35 10.16
C GLN A 320 -0.89 -27.85 8.75
N ASN A 321 -0.85 -26.95 7.77
CA ASN A 321 -0.69 -27.30 6.36
C ASN A 321 0.78 -27.39 5.90
N TYR A 322 1.72 -26.88 6.72
CA TYR A 322 3.14 -26.88 6.43
C TYR A 322 3.96 -27.34 7.65
N PRO A 323 5.12 -28.01 7.45
CA PRO A 323 6.00 -28.42 8.54
C PRO A 323 6.79 -27.21 9.07
N ILE A 324 6.15 -26.34 9.84
CA ILE A 324 6.69 -25.05 10.32
C ILE A 324 7.93 -25.16 11.23
N ASP A 325 8.26 -26.38 11.69
CA ASP A 325 9.54 -26.68 12.34
C ASP A 325 10.71 -26.69 11.34
N LYS A 326 10.43 -26.95 10.06
CA LYS A 326 11.43 -27.11 8.97
C LYS A 326 11.37 -26.03 7.90
N VAL A 327 10.25 -25.33 7.76
CA VAL A 327 10.06 -24.30 6.74
C VAL A 327 9.66 -22.97 7.36
N ASP A 328 10.02 -21.89 6.67
CA ASP A 328 9.46 -20.57 6.88
C ASP A 328 8.36 -20.32 5.84
N ILE A 329 7.26 -19.70 6.27
CA ILE A 329 6.22 -19.19 5.40
C ILE A 329 6.32 -17.67 5.40
N VAL A 330 6.61 -17.10 4.24
CA VAL A 330 6.93 -15.68 4.08
C VAL A 330 5.91 -15.04 3.14
N TYR A 331 5.31 -13.96 3.57
CA TYR A 331 4.43 -13.15 2.73
C TYR A 331 5.20 -12.62 1.50
N SER A 332 4.55 -12.67 0.34
CA SER A 332 5.07 -12.10 -0.90
C SER A 332 4.30 -10.85 -1.31
N SER A 333 3.00 -11.00 -1.58
CA SER A 333 2.14 -9.89 -2.02
C SER A 333 0.68 -10.26 -1.94
N PHE A 334 -0.19 -9.25 -1.86
CA PHE A 334 -1.57 -9.38 -2.28
C PHE A 334 -1.72 -9.08 -3.78
N SER A 335 -2.65 -9.78 -4.40
CA SER A 335 -3.20 -9.49 -5.72
C SER A 335 -4.72 -9.53 -5.61
N GLU A 336 -5.44 -9.20 -6.68
CA GLU A 336 -6.91 -9.27 -6.68
C GLU A 336 -7.36 -10.65 -6.18
N GLU A 337 -8.03 -10.65 -5.03
CA GLU A 337 -8.60 -11.84 -4.38
C GLU A 337 -7.61 -12.98 -4.05
N VAL A 338 -6.29 -12.72 -4.07
CA VAL A 338 -5.26 -13.74 -3.83
C VAL A 338 -4.19 -13.23 -2.89
N LEU A 339 -3.82 -14.07 -1.93
CA LEU A 339 -2.61 -13.93 -1.11
C LEU A 339 -1.49 -14.78 -1.70
N ASN A 340 -0.40 -14.15 -2.14
CA ASN A 340 0.82 -14.84 -2.56
C ASN A 340 1.80 -14.95 -1.40
N TYR A 341 2.38 -16.13 -1.21
CA TYR A 341 3.40 -16.40 -0.20
C TYR A 341 4.44 -17.41 -0.70
N GLU A 342 5.60 -17.44 -0.05
CA GLU A 342 6.68 -18.36 -0.35
C GLU A 342 6.93 -19.28 0.84
N VAL A 343 7.14 -20.56 0.55
CA VAL A 343 7.56 -21.55 1.53
C VAL A 343 9.02 -21.88 1.26
N ILE A 344 9.90 -21.52 2.20
CA ILE A 344 11.35 -21.67 2.06
C ILE A 344 11.90 -22.60 3.14
N PRO A 345 12.94 -23.39 2.84
CA PRO A 345 13.55 -24.28 3.83
C PRO A 345 14.28 -23.45 4.90
N ARG A 346 14.12 -23.82 6.18
CA ARG A 346 14.96 -23.28 7.27
C ARG A 346 16.38 -23.83 7.22
N THR A 347 16.55 -25.01 6.62
CA THR A 347 17.84 -25.66 6.43
C THR A 347 17.91 -26.25 5.02
N ASN A 348 18.89 -25.81 4.24
CA ASN A 348 19.02 -26.13 2.81
C ASN A 348 19.25 -27.62 2.47
N SER A 349 19.44 -28.49 3.47
CA SER A 349 19.77 -29.91 3.29
C SER A 349 18.59 -30.87 3.48
N ASP A 350 17.43 -30.42 3.97
CA ASP A 350 16.28 -31.31 4.19
C ASP A 350 15.55 -31.59 2.87
N LYS A 351 15.76 -32.79 2.30
CA LYS A 351 15.09 -33.22 1.06
C LYS A 351 13.64 -33.66 1.28
N THR A 352 13.20 -33.88 2.52
CA THR A 352 11.84 -34.37 2.84
C THR A 352 10.75 -33.32 2.64
N ILE A 353 11.14 -32.04 2.58
CA ILE A 353 10.22 -30.89 2.48
C ILE A 353 10.00 -30.39 1.06
N GLY A 354 10.64 -30.99 0.06
CA GLY A 354 10.62 -30.49 -1.33
C GLY A 354 9.22 -30.27 -1.92
N LYS A 355 8.23 -31.08 -1.51
CA LYS A 355 6.83 -30.89 -1.95
C LYS A 355 6.23 -29.55 -1.49
N TYR A 356 6.67 -29.03 -0.35
CA TYR A 356 6.19 -27.77 0.22
C TYR A 356 6.93 -26.56 -0.35
N ILE A 357 8.22 -26.69 -0.67
CA ILE A 357 9.06 -25.55 -1.09
C ILE A 357 8.58 -24.95 -2.40
N GLY A 358 8.47 -23.62 -2.45
CA GLY A 358 8.12 -22.86 -3.64
C GLY A 358 7.14 -21.73 -3.36
N ARG A 359 6.59 -21.17 -4.44
CA ARG A 359 5.58 -20.11 -4.39
C ARG A 359 4.18 -20.71 -4.33
N TRP A 360 3.34 -20.07 -3.54
CA TRP A 360 1.98 -20.49 -3.28
C TRP A 360 1.04 -19.30 -3.34
N GLN A 361 -0.21 -19.62 -3.61
CA GLN A 361 -1.33 -18.70 -3.60
C GLN A 361 -2.42 -19.26 -2.69
N LEU A 362 -3.06 -18.40 -1.92
CA LEU A 362 -4.30 -18.68 -1.22
C LEU A 362 -5.40 -17.82 -1.85
N ASP A 363 -6.41 -18.48 -2.40
CA ASP A 363 -7.64 -17.83 -2.86
C ASP A 363 -8.37 -17.21 -1.65
N LEU A 364 -8.67 -15.91 -1.70
CA LEU A 364 -9.27 -15.17 -0.58
C LEU A 364 -10.81 -15.23 -0.54
N LYS A 365 -11.44 -15.97 -1.46
CA LYS A 365 -12.88 -16.27 -1.42
C LYS A 365 -13.14 -17.66 -0.85
N GLU A 366 -12.38 -18.65 -1.33
CA GLU A 366 -12.54 -20.05 -0.97
C GLU A 366 -11.56 -20.52 0.11
N PHE A 367 -10.51 -19.74 0.38
CA PHE A 367 -9.42 -20.09 1.30
C PHE A 367 -8.74 -21.41 0.95
N LYS A 368 -8.57 -21.65 -0.35
CA LYS A 368 -7.89 -22.83 -0.88
C LYS A 368 -6.49 -22.50 -1.37
N PRO A 369 -5.46 -23.26 -0.94
CA PRO A 369 -4.10 -23.04 -1.38
C PRO A 369 -3.82 -23.76 -2.73
N SER A 370 -3.02 -23.12 -3.58
CA SER A 370 -2.46 -23.72 -4.79
C SER A 370 -0.98 -23.38 -4.93
N LYS A 371 -0.19 -24.34 -5.41
CA LYS A 371 1.23 -24.14 -5.70
C LYS A 371 1.38 -23.57 -7.12
N MET A 372 2.25 -22.57 -7.29
CA MET A 372 2.53 -21.92 -8.59
C MET A 372 3.61 -22.63 -9.39
#